data_AF-A0A366ESG1-F1
#
_entry.id   AF-A0A366ESG1-F1
#
_cell.length_a   1.000
_cell.length_b   1.000
_cell.length_c   1.000
_cell.angle_alpha   90.00
_cell.angle_beta   90.00
_cell.angle_gamma   90.00
#
_symmetry.space_group_name_H-M   'P 1'
#
loop_
_entity.id
_entity.type
_entity.pdbx_description
1 polymer ?
#
loop_
_entity_poly.entity_id
_entity_poly.type
_entity_poly.pdbx_seq_one_letter_code
_entity_poly.pdbx_strand_id
1 'polypeptide(L)'
;MMPRLQILKRIYQSGRTNLPESRITKQLAKGVTYTDITRGYYSDKAYYTVDVAFFDTKEKADTLIQEMKEKGYQAKLHKVENKHSTFTDVKEKKIGYVVRTGDFKEEK
;
A
#
# COMPACT_ATOMS: atom_id res chain seq x y z
N MET A 1 -37.50 17.11 18.89
CA MET A 1 -36.88 17.18 17.54
C MET A 1 -35.48 16.58 17.65
N MET A 2 -35.21 15.39 17.10
CA MET A 2 -33.86 14.79 17.16
C MET A 2 -32.99 15.31 16.00
N PRO A 3 -31.72 15.66 16.22
CA PRO A 3 -30.84 16.08 15.14
C PRO A 3 -30.51 14.86 14.27
N ARG A 4 -30.87 14.93 12.99
CA ARG A 4 -30.46 13.98 11.96
C ARG A 4 -28.97 14.21 11.73
N LEU A 5 -28.13 13.29 12.19
CA LEU A 5 -26.69 13.33 11.96
C LEU A 5 -26.45 13.21 10.44
N GLN A 6 -26.30 14.34 9.75
CA GLN A 6 -25.82 14.36 8.38
C GLN A 6 -24.32 14.07 8.42
N ILE A 7 -23.96 12.79 8.39
CA ILE A 7 -22.59 12.44 8.00
C ILE A 7 -22.42 13.00 6.60
N LEU A 8 -21.58 14.04 6.49
CA LEU A 8 -21.25 14.70 5.22
C LEU A 8 -21.05 13.63 4.15
N LYS A 9 -21.67 13.84 2.98
CA LYS A 9 -21.47 13.11 1.73
C LYS A 9 -20.04 13.27 1.18
N ARG A 10 -19.04 13.31 2.06
CA ARG A 10 -17.63 13.50 1.74
C ARG A 10 -17.09 12.17 1.24
N ILE A 11 -16.69 12.17 -0.03
CA ILE A 11 -16.03 11.05 -0.70
C ILE A 11 -14.82 10.63 0.15
N TYR A 12 -14.68 9.33 0.42
CA TYR A 12 -13.53 8.83 1.16
C TYR A 12 -12.25 9.04 0.33
N GLN A 13 -11.22 9.64 0.92
CA GLN A 13 -10.09 10.19 0.16
C GLN A 13 -8.95 9.19 -0.11
N SER A 14 -9.15 7.90 0.17
CA SER A 14 -8.14 6.88 -0.13
C SER A 14 -8.17 6.45 -1.60
N GLY A 15 -6.99 6.37 -2.20
CA GLY A 15 -6.78 5.97 -3.59
C GLY A 15 -7.06 7.10 -4.60
N ARG A 16 -7.33 6.72 -5.85
CA ARG A 16 -7.66 7.68 -6.92
C ARG A 16 -9.01 8.34 -6.68
N THR A 17 -9.21 9.51 -7.30
CA THR A 17 -10.53 10.11 -7.42
C THR A 17 -11.47 9.18 -8.19
N ASN A 18 -12.76 9.21 -7.86
CA ASN A 18 -13.83 8.44 -8.52
C ASN A 18 -13.71 6.91 -8.47
N LEU A 19 -13.05 6.34 -7.44
CA LEU A 19 -13.17 4.91 -7.16
C LEU A 19 -14.59 4.57 -6.70
N PRO A 20 -15.13 3.38 -7.09
CA PRO A 20 -16.44 2.93 -6.62
C PRO A 20 -16.43 2.85 -5.09
N GLU A 21 -17.49 3.35 -4.46
CA GLU A 21 -17.67 3.37 -3.01
C GLU A 21 -19.09 2.90 -2.67
N SER A 22 -19.18 1.94 -1.75
CA SER A 22 -20.42 1.52 -1.09
C SER A 22 -20.36 1.93 0.37
N ARG A 23 -21.47 2.47 0.89
CA ARG A 23 -21.56 2.93 2.28
C ARG A 23 -22.82 2.38 2.94
N ILE A 24 -22.64 1.70 4.07
CA ILE A 24 -23.73 1.22 4.91
C ILE A 24 -23.67 2.00 6.23
N THR A 25 -24.76 2.65 6.63
CA THR A 25 -24.84 3.42 7.88
C THR A 25 -25.98 2.88 8.73
N LYS A 26 -25.70 2.52 9.97
CA LYS A 26 -26.68 1.97 10.92
C LYS A 26 -26.59 2.70 12.26
N GLN A 27 -27.72 3.18 12.77
CA GLN A 27 -27.79 3.65 14.14
C GLN A 27 -27.89 2.43 15.07
N LEU A 28 -26.96 2.30 16.01
CA LEU A 28 -26.93 1.19 16.97
C LEU A 28 -27.65 1.54 18.27
N ALA A 29 -27.54 2.81 18.69
CA ALA A 29 -28.22 3.36 19.85
C ALA A 29 -28.36 4.89 19.69
N LYS A 30 -29.01 5.56 20.65
CA LYS A 30 -29.03 7.03 20.68
C LYS A 30 -27.60 7.57 20.77
N GLY A 31 -27.17 8.34 19.77
CA GLY A 31 -25.81 8.90 19.71
C GLY A 31 -24.73 7.93 19.21
N VAL A 32 -25.07 6.69 18.80
CA VAL A 32 -24.10 5.70 18.32
C VAL A 32 -24.44 5.27 16.90
N THR A 33 -23.50 5.45 15.99
CA THR A 33 -23.63 5.13 14.56
C THR A 33 -22.48 4.26 14.09
N TYR A 34 -22.80 3.15 13.46
CA TYR A 34 -21.89 2.33 12.68
C TYR A 34 -21.87 2.81 11.23
N THR A 35 -20.70 2.86 10.61
CA THR A 35 -20.56 3.13 9.18
C THR A 35 -19.53 2.18 8.58
N ASP A 36 -19.96 1.38 7.61
CA ASP A 36 -19.10 0.59 6.76
C ASP A 36 -18.88 1.35 5.45
N ILE A 37 -17.63 1.43 5.01
CA ILE A 37 -17.25 2.04 3.74
C ILE A 37 -16.37 1.04 3.01
N THR A 38 -16.88 0.45 1.94
CA THR A 38 -16.11 -0.36 1.01
C THR A 38 -15.78 0.48 -0.22
N ARG A 39 -14.50 0.62 -0.57
CA ARG A 39 -14.07 1.47 -1.69
C ARG A 39 -12.96 0.82 -2.51
N GLY A 40 -13.03 0.98 -3.83
CA GLY A 40 -12.01 0.53 -4.76
C GLY A 40 -12.25 -0.90 -5.28
N TYR A 41 -11.21 -1.45 -5.90
CA TYR A 41 -11.20 -2.77 -6.51
C TYR A 41 -9.75 -3.28 -6.57
N TYR A 42 -9.57 -4.59 -6.76
CA TYR A 42 -8.24 -5.17 -6.99
C TYR A 42 -7.67 -4.66 -8.31
N SER A 43 -6.48 -4.08 -8.27
CA SER A 43 -5.82 -3.62 -9.49
C SER A 43 -5.10 -4.77 -10.18
N ASP A 44 -5.27 -4.92 -11.49
CA ASP A 44 -4.48 -5.86 -12.30
C ASP A 44 -2.97 -5.55 -12.33
N LYS A 45 -2.58 -4.39 -11.80
CA LYS A 45 -1.17 -4.00 -11.62
C LYS A 45 -0.59 -4.46 -10.28
N ALA A 46 -1.44 -4.91 -9.37
CA ALA A 46 -1.02 -5.46 -8.09
C ALA A 46 -0.72 -6.96 -8.26
N TYR A 47 0.32 -7.42 -7.57
CA TYR A 47 0.76 -8.81 -7.55
C TYR A 47 1.42 -9.09 -6.21
N TYR A 48 1.45 -10.37 -5.83
CA TYR A 48 2.24 -10.85 -4.72
C TYR A 48 3.67 -11.10 -5.18
N THR A 49 4.64 -10.87 -4.31
CA THR A 49 6.05 -11.06 -4.58
C THR A 49 6.75 -11.42 -3.28
N VAL A 50 7.86 -12.16 -3.37
CA VAL A 50 8.64 -12.52 -2.19
C VAL A 50 9.67 -11.42 -1.95
N ASP A 51 9.54 -10.74 -0.82
CA ASP A 51 10.58 -9.84 -0.30
C ASP A 51 11.66 -10.69 0.37
N VAL A 52 12.83 -10.79 -0.27
CA VAL A 52 13.93 -11.67 0.17
C VAL A 52 14.75 -11.02 1.28
N ALA A 53 15.09 -9.73 1.10
CA ALA A 53 15.87 -8.96 2.06
C ALA A 53 15.72 -7.45 1.79
N PHE A 54 15.96 -6.65 2.84
CA PHE A 54 16.02 -5.19 2.79
C PHE A 54 17.43 -4.70 3.12
N PHE A 55 17.92 -3.72 2.37
CA PHE A 55 19.26 -3.15 2.48
C PHE A 55 19.22 -1.62 2.54
N ASP A 56 20.18 -1.07 3.28
CA ASP A 56 20.48 0.35 3.36
C ASP A 56 21.16 0.88 2.07
N THR A 57 22.00 0.06 1.44
CA THR A 57 22.75 0.43 0.24
C THR A 57 22.37 -0.39 -0.98
N LYS A 58 22.57 0.20 -2.16
CA LYS A 58 22.26 -0.44 -3.44
C LYS A 58 23.24 -1.59 -3.70
N GLU A 59 24.49 -1.41 -3.34
CA GLU A 59 25.59 -2.32 -3.63
C GLU A 59 25.37 -3.68 -2.95
N LYS A 60 24.94 -3.70 -1.68
CA LYS A 60 24.61 -4.94 -0.95
C LYS A 60 23.43 -5.68 -1.60
N ALA A 61 22.41 -4.93 -2.02
CA ALA A 61 21.25 -5.51 -2.69
C ALA A 61 21.62 -6.08 -4.08
N ASP A 62 22.48 -5.39 -4.82
CA ASP A 62 22.98 -5.84 -6.13
C ASP A 62 23.83 -7.11 -5.99
N THR A 63 24.65 -7.26 -4.95
CA THR A 63 25.38 -8.50 -4.64
C THR A 63 24.41 -9.68 -4.46
N LEU A 64 23.39 -9.53 -3.63
CA LEU A 64 22.40 -10.60 -3.42
C LEU A 64 21.65 -10.94 -4.71
N ILE A 65 21.30 -9.94 -5.53
CA ILE A 65 20.64 -10.17 -6.81
C ILE A 65 21.52 -11.03 -7.73
N GLN A 66 22.83 -10.81 -7.77
CA GLN A 66 23.73 -11.63 -8.58
C GLN A 66 23.81 -13.07 -8.06
N GLU A 67 23.99 -13.27 -6.75
CA GLU A 67 24.00 -14.61 -6.14
C GLU A 67 22.70 -15.38 -6.43
N MET A 68 21.55 -14.70 -6.37
CA MET A 68 20.27 -15.31 -6.70
C MET A 68 20.16 -15.68 -8.18
N LYS A 69 20.66 -14.83 -9.09
CA LYS A 69 20.69 -15.12 -10.53
C LYS A 69 21.59 -16.29 -10.86
N GLU A 70 22.76 -16.38 -10.23
CA GLU A 70 23.68 -17.52 -10.37
C GLU A 70 23.02 -18.84 -9.92
N LYS A 71 22.13 -18.77 -8.92
CA LYS A 71 21.32 -19.90 -8.46
C LYS A 71 20.06 -20.14 -9.31
N GLY A 72 19.85 -19.39 -10.38
CA GLY A 72 18.73 -19.55 -11.32
C GLY A 72 17.43 -18.81 -10.93
N TYR A 73 17.45 -17.98 -9.89
CA TYR A 73 16.28 -17.19 -9.48
C TYR A 73 16.20 -15.85 -10.22
N GLN A 74 14.99 -15.45 -10.57
CA GLN A 74 14.72 -14.12 -11.12
C GLN A 74 14.53 -13.10 -9.99
N ALA A 75 15.63 -12.43 -9.61
CA ALA A 75 15.62 -11.37 -8.60
C ALA A 75 15.59 -9.97 -9.23
N LYS A 76 14.81 -9.06 -8.64
CA LYS A 76 14.64 -7.65 -9.04
C LYS A 76 14.88 -6.73 -7.85
N LEU A 77 15.44 -5.55 -8.12
CA LEU A 77 15.64 -4.50 -7.13
C LEU A 77 14.41 -3.59 -7.05
N HIS A 78 13.85 -3.41 -5.86
CA HIS A 78 12.81 -2.43 -5.58
C HIS A 78 13.32 -1.33 -4.66
N LYS A 79 13.27 -0.08 -5.12
CA LYS A 79 13.74 1.07 -4.36
C LYS A 79 12.63 1.62 -3.48
N VAL A 80 12.89 1.76 -2.18
CA VAL A 80 11.98 2.35 -1.21
C VAL A 80 12.38 3.81 -0.99
N GLU A 81 11.47 4.71 -1.33
CA GLU A 81 11.71 6.16 -1.28
C GLU A 81 10.56 6.89 -0.60
N ASN A 82 10.89 7.90 0.19
CA ASN A 82 9.91 8.86 0.68
C ASN A 82 9.70 9.96 -0.38
N LYS A 83 8.75 9.73 -1.29
CA LYS A 83 8.42 10.68 -2.37
C LYS A 83 7.87 12.03 -1.86
N HIS A 84 7.39 12.07 -0.62
CA HIS A 84 6.82 13.25 0.00
C HIS A 84 7.71 13.81 1.12
N SER A 85 9.02 13.50 1.12
CA SER A 85 9.94 13.94 2.17
C SER A 85 9.96 15.46 2.37
N THR A 86 9.58 16.24 1.34
CA THR A 86 9.48 17.70 1.40
C THR A 86 8.32 18.20 2.27
N PHE A 87 7.36 17.33 2.59
CA PHE A 87 6.19 17.61 3.42
C PHE A 87 6.28 16.95 4.81
N THR A 88 7.41 16.31 5.11
CA THR A 88 7.68 15.64 6.39
C THR A 88 8.94 16.21 7.04
N ASP A 89 9.08 16.04 8.34
CA ASP A 89 10.31 16.31 9.11
C ASP A 89 11.43 15.30 8.83
N VAL A 90 11.10 14.14 8.26
CA VAL A 90 12.06 13.14 7.76
C VAL A 90 12.79 13.65 6.52
N LYS A 91 14.10 13.85 6.64
CA LYS A 91 14.95 14.38 5.56
C LYS A 91 15.39 13.32 4.55
N GLU A 92 15.47 12.05 4.97
CA GLU A 92 15.87 10.94 4.10
C GLU A 92 14.86 10.71 2.98
N LYS A 93 15.27 11.02 1.74
CA LYS A 93 14.51 10.72 0.51
C LYS A 93 14.57 9.25 0.13
N LYS A 94 15.71 8.61 0.38
CA LYS A 94 15.94 7.20 0.10
C LYS A 94 15.88 6.46 1.43
N ILE A 95 14.99 5.50 1.53
CA ILE A 95 14.81 4.68 2.74
C ILE A 95 15.67 3.42 2.62
N GLY A 96 15.70 2.80 1.44
CA GLY A 96 16.55 1.64 1.16
C GLY A 96 16.13 0.86 -0.07
N TYR A 97 16.50 -0.41 -0.12
CA TYR A 97 16.40 -1.28 -1.27
C TYR A 97 15.89 -2.65 -0.85
N VAL A 98 14.82 -3.14 -1.47
CA VAL A 98 14.30 -4.49 -1.27
C VAL A 98 14.69 -5.36 -2.47
N VAL A 99 15.25 -6.54 -2.21
CA VAL A 99 15.43 -7.57 -3.24
C VAL A 99 14.16 -8.41 -3.29
N ARG A 100 13.54 -8.50 -4.46
CA ARG A 100 12.27 -9.19 -4.69
C ARG A 100 12.41 -10.31 -5.70
N THR A 101 11.60 -11.36 -5.56
CA THR A 101 11.51 -12.42 -6.58
C THR A 101 10.08 -12.89 -6.79
N GLY A 102 9.79 -13.24 -8.06
CA GLY A 102 8.49 -13.73 -8.50
C GLY A 102 7.41 -12.66 -8.57
N ASP A 103 6.47 -12.88 -9.49
CA ASP A 103 5.27 -12.08 -9.65
C ASP A 103 4.09 -13.07 -9.61
N PHE A 104 3.33 -13.11 -8.51
CA PHE A 104 2.31 -14.12 -8.23
C PHE A 104 0.91 -13.51 -8.14
N LYS A 105 -0.11 -14.27 -8.52
CA LYS A 105 -1.52 -13.85 -8.45
C LYS A 105 -2.15 -14.04 -7.07
N GLU A 106 -1.63 -14.99 -6.30
CA GLU A 106 -2.16 -15.37 -5.00
C GLU A 106 -1.02 -15.44 -3.98
N GLU A 107 -1.34 -15.17 -2.71
CA GLU A 107 -0.44 -15.32 -1.58
C GLU A 107 -0.43 -16.80 -1.14
N LYS A 108 0.38 -17.62 -1.82
CA LYS A 108 0.50 -19.06 -1.58
C LYS A 108 1.92 -19.56 -1.77
#